data_AF-G5SHS0-F1
#
_entry.id   AF-G5SHS0-F1
#
_cell.length_a   1.000
_cell.length_b   1.000
_cell.length_c   1.000
_cell.angle_alpha   90.00
_cell.angle_beta   90.00
_cell.angle_gamma   90.00
#
_symmetry.space_group_name_H-M   'P 1'
#
loop_
_entity.id
_entity.type
_entity.pdbx_description
1 polymer ?
#
loop_
_entity_poly.entity_id
_entity_poly.type
_entity_poly.pdbx_seq_one_letter_code
_entity_poly.pdbx_strand_id
1 'polypeptide(L)'
;MRVNNLTPQDLKAYGINDVQDIVYNPSYDTLYQEELNPGLEGYERGVLTNLGAVAVDTGIFTGRSPKDKYIVRDDTTRDTLWWSDKGKGKNDNKPLSQETWQHLKGLVTHQLSGKRLFIVDAFCGANADTRLSVRFITEVAWQAHFVKNMFIRPTDEELVGFKPDFIVMNGAKCTNPQWKEQGLNSENFVAFNLTERIQLIGGTWYGGEMKKGMFSVMNYLLPLKGIASMHCSANVGEKGDVAVFFGVVSLV
;
A
#
# COMPACT_ATOMS: atom_id res chain seq x y z
N MET A 1 5.44 0.22 -26.99
CA MET A 1 5.89 -1.13 -26.59
C MET A 1 5.58 -1.29 -25.11
N ARG A 2 4.91 -2.36 -24.68
CA ARG A 2 4.72 -2.61 -23.24
C ARG A 2 6.10 -2.96 -22.66
N VAL A 3 6.64 -2.08 -21.82
CA VAL A 3 8.04 -2.15 -21.37
C VAL A 3 8.28 -3.24 -20.33
N ASN A 4 7.22 -3.90 -19.83
CA ASN A 4 7.31 -5.09 -19.00
C ASN A 4 6.32 -6.18 -19.40
N ASN A 5 6.82 -7.41 -19.49
CA ASN A 5 6.06 -8.63 -19.72
C ASN A 5 5.45 -9.16 -18.41
N LEU A 6 4.84 -8.30 -17.58
CA LEU A 6 4.12 -8.80 -16.41
C LEU A 6 2.92 -9.61 -16.89
N THR A 7 2.93 -10.90 -16.59
CA THR A 7 1.90 -11.85 -16.99
C THR A 7 1.03 -12.24 -15.80
N PRO A 8 -0.19 -12.75 -16.02
CA PRO A 8 -0.99 -13.40 -14.98
C PRO A 8 -0.23 -14.49 -14.21
N GLN A 9 0.73 -15.16 -14.86
CA GLN A 9 1.52 -16.21 -14.24
C GLN A 9 2.47 -15.67 -13.16
N ASP A 10 2.99 -14.44 -13.32
CA ASP A 10 3.85 -13.80 -12.32
C ASP A 10 3.08 -13.51 -11.02
N LEU A 11 1.76 -13.23 -11.13
CA LEU A 11 0.91 -12.95 -9.98
C LEU A 11 0.53 -14.20 -9.17
N LYS A 12 0.63 -15.40 -9.76
CA LYS A 12 0.44 -16.67 -9.04
C LYS A 12 1.49 -16.87 -7.96
N ALA A 13 2.70 -16.32 -8.13
CA ALA A 13 3.72 -16.34 -7.08
C ALA A 13 3.27 -15.62 -5.80
N TYR A 14 2.31 -14.70 -5.91
CA TYR A 14 1.70 -14.00 -4.77
C TYR A 14 0.42 -14.67 -4.26
N GLY A 15 -0.04 -15.73 -4.92
CA GLY A 15 -1.29 -16.45 -4.61
C GLY A 15 -2.51 -15.96 -5.38
N ILE A 16 -2.35 -15.01 -6.32
CA ILE A 16 -3.46 -14.49 -7.14
C ILE A 16 -3.59 -15.33 -8.41
N ASN A 17 -4.75 -15.93 -8.61
CA ASN A 17 -5.01 -16.87 -9.70
C ASN A 17 -6.02 -16.31 -10.72
N ASP A 18 -6.02 -16.89 -11.92
CA ASP A 18 -7.02 -16.64 -12.96
C ASP A 18 -7.27 -15.16 -13.31
N VAL A 19 -6.22 -14.34 -13.22
CA VAL A 19 -6.27 -12.91 -13.57
C VAL A 19 -6.67 -12.74 -15.03
N GLN A 20 -7.75 -11.99 -15.27
CA GLN A 20 -8.39 -11.86 -16.58
C GLN A 20 -7.66 -10.85 -17.48
N ASP A 21 -7.24 -9.73 -16.90
CA ASP A 21 -6.52 -8.67 -17.60
C ASP A 21 -5.62 -7.92 -16.61
N ILE A 22 -4.52 -7.38 -17.12
CA ILE A 22 -3.54 -6.61 -16.35
C ILE A 22 -3.38 -5.23 -17.00
N VAL A 23 -3.71 -4.21 -16.23
CA VAL A 23 -3.42 -2.81 -16.54
C VAL A 23 -2.12 -2.42 -15.83
N TYR A 24 -1.01 -2.62 -16.53
CA TYR A 24 0.32 -2.36 -15.97
C TYR A 24 0.76 -0.91 -16.16
N ASN A 25 1.21 -0.26 -15.08
CA ASN A 25 1.68 1.13 -15.00
C ASN A 25 0.82 2.11 -15.83
N PRO A 26 -0.52 2.15 -15.63
CA PRO A 26 -1.42 2.95 -16.45
C PRO A 26 -1.02 4.43 -16.51
N SER A 27 -1.25 5.05 -17.66
CA SER A 27 -1.09 6.49 -17.83
C SER A 27 -2.16 7.27 -17.05
N TYR A 28 -1.95 8.58 -16.85
CA TYR A 28 -2.98 9.43 -16.24
C TYR A 28 -4.25 9.49 -17.10
N ASP A 29 -4.11 9.52 -18.43
CA ASP A 29 -5.27 9.53 -19.33
C ASP A 29 -6.06 8.22 -19.23
N THR A 30 -5.36 7.07 -19.14
CA THR A 30 -6.00 5.78 -18.89
C THR A 30 -6.76 5.80 -17.57
N LEU A 31 -6.12 6.21 -16.48
CA LEU A 31 -6.75 6.28 -15.16
C LEU A 31 -7.97 7.21 -15.15
N TYR A 32 -7.87 8.37 -15.78
CA TYR A 32 -8.98 9.32 -15.90
C TYR A 32 -10.20 8.70 -16.61
N GLN A 33 -10.00 7.96 -17.70
CA GLN A 33 -11.09 7.28 -18.39
C GLN A 33 -11.67 6.12 -17.56
N GLU A 34 -10.81 5.36 -16.88
CA GLU A 34 -11.23 4.24 -16.03
C GLU A 34 -12.07 4.74 -14.86
N GLU A 35 -11.68 5.83 -14.20
CA GLU A 35 -12.37 6.40 -13.04
C GLU A 35 -13.71 7.05 -13.37
N LEU A 36 -13.92 7.48 -14.61
CA LEU A 36 -15.16 8.08 -15.10
C LEU A 36 -16.05 7.10 -15.87
N ASN A 37 -15.72 5.81 -15.85
CA ASN A 37 -16.54 4.79 -16.49
C ASN A 37 -17.94 4.74 -15.83
N PRO A 38 -19.03 4.94 -16.61
CA PRO A 38 -20.39 5.00 -16.06
C PRO A 38 -20.88 3.66 -15.47
N GLY A 39 -20.20 2.55 -15.75
CA GLY A 39 -20.49 1.23 -15.18
C GLY A 39 -19.89 0.99 -13.79
N LEU A 40 -19.14 1.94 -13.23
CA LEU A 40 -18.61 1.82 -11.87
C LEU A 40 -19.72 1.96 -10.82
N GLU A 41 -19.60 1.20 -9.73
CA GLU A 41 -20.55 1.18 -8.63
C GLU A 41 -19.89 1.46 -7.28
N GLY A 42 -20.68 1.84 -6.28
CA GLY A 42 -20.21 2.06 -4.91
C GLY A 42 -19.02 3.02 -4.83
N TYR A 43 -18.00 2.63 -4.06
CA TYR A 43 -16.79 3.41 -3.79
C TYR A 43 -15.76 3.40 -4.92
N GLU A 44 -16.05 2.73 -6.04
CA GLU A 44 -15.19 2.79 -7.22
C GLU A 44 -15.45 4.04 -8.06
N ARG A 45 -16.65 4.61 -7.95
CA ARG A 45 -17.12 5.73 -8.77
C ARG A 45 -16.28 6.99 -8.55
N GLY A 46 -15.71 7.51 -9.63
CA GLY A 46 -15.20 8.86 -9.71
C GLY A 46 -16.27 9.85 -10.21
N VAL A 47 -16.18 11.10 -9.76
CA VAL A 47 -16.97 12.22 -10.27
C VAL A 47 -16.03 13.31 -10.75
N LEU A 48 -16.22 13.76 -11.99
CA LEU A 48 -15.47 14.90 -12.52
C LEU A 48 -15.95 16.21 -11.88
N THR A 49 -15.03 16.93 -11.25
CA THR A 49 -15.30 18.25 -10.67
C THR A 49 -15.14 19.37 -11.71
N ASN A 50 -15.65 20.57 -11.41
CA ASN A 50 -15.45 21.76 -12.25
C ASN A 50 -13.97 22.21 -12.33
N LEU A 51 -13.10 21.71 -11.44
CA LEU A 51 -11.65 21.95 -11.48
C LEU A 51 -10.92 21.00 -12.44
N GLY A 52 -11.63 20.07 -13.08
CA GLY A 52 -11.04 19.05 -13.95
C GLY A 52 -10.44 17.85 -13.22
N ALA A 53 -10.40 17.87 -11.88
CA ALA A 53 -9.98 16.74 -11.07
C ALA A 53 -11.13 15.75 -10.85
N VAL A 54 -10.81 14.46 -10.79
CA VAL A 54 -11.74 13.41 -10.36
C VAL A 54 -11.77 13.37 -8.83
N ALA A 55 -12.97 13.32 -8.25
CA ALA A 55 -13.20 13.12 -6.83
C ALA A 55 -13.82 11.73 -6.58
N VAL A 56 -13.44 11.10 -5.47
CA VAL A 56 -13.93 9.77 -5.05
C VAL A 56 -14.38 9.82 -3.58
N ASP A 57 -15.25 8.89 -3.19
CA ASP A 57 -15.69 8.70 -1.81
C ASP A 57 -15.15 7.36 -1.27
N THR A 58 -14.50 7.39 -0.11
CA THR A 58 -13.91 6.21 0.56
C THR A 58 -14.85 5.61 1.61
N GLY A 59 -16.10 6.05 1.65
CA GLY A 59 -17.14 5.57 2.55
C GLY A 59 -16.86 5.94 3.99
N ILE A 60 -17.07 4.97 4.89
CA ILE A 60 -16.87 5.18 6.34
C ILE A 60 -15.39 5.38 6.72
N PHE A 61 -14.46 5.02 5.82
CA PHE A 61 -13.02 5.11 6.07
C PHE A 61 -12.48 6.44 5.54
N THR A 62 -12.74 7.52 6.27
CA THR A 62 -12.25 8.88 5.96
C THR A 62 -10.86 9.18 6.54
N GLY A 63 -10.28 8.22 7.25
CA GLY A 63 -8.99 8.34 7.92
C GLY A 63 -8.34 6.98 8.13
N ARG A 64 -7.20 6.99 8.83
CA ARG A 64 -6.46 5.77 9.15
C ARG A 64 -7.19 4.92 10.18
N SER A 65 -6.94 3.60 10.14
CA SER A 65 -7.43 2.62 11.10
C SER A 65 -6.27 2.05 11.96
N PRO A 66 -5.64 2.83 12.86
CA PRO A 66 -4.51 2.38 13.65
C PRO A 66 -4.84 1.15 14.53
N LYS A 67 -6.10 1.02 14.94
CA LYS A 67 -6.59 -0.15 15.69
C LYS A 67 -6.63 -1.44 14.87
N ASP A 68 -6.60 -1.36 13.55
CA ASP A 68 -6.60 -2.52 12.63
C ASP A 68 -5.22 -2.77 11.98
N LYS A 69 -4.17 -2.07 12.45
CA LYS A 69 -2.78 -2.28 12.01
C LYS A 69 -2.16 -3.50 12.71
N TYR A 70 -1.61 -4.46 11.95
CA TYR A 70 -0.97 -5.65 12.50
C TYR A 70 0.35 -5.97 11.80
N ILE A 71 1.31 -6.54 12.53
CA ILE A 71 2.62 -6.91 11.99
C ILE A 71 2.95 -8.33 12.44
N VAL A 72 3.30 -9.20 11.49
CA VAL A 72 3.70 -10.58 11.79
C VAL A 72 4.92 -10.58 12.71
N ARG A 73 4.79 -11.30 13.82
CA ARG A 73 5.88 -11.52 14.78
C ARG A 73 6.56 -12.86 14.48
N ASP A 74 7.63 -12.80 13.71
CA ASP A 74 8.48 -13.91 13.30
C ASP A 74 9.95 -13.60 13.60
N ASP A 75 10.89 -14.43 13.16
CA ASP A 75 12.32 -14.25 13.43
C ASP A 75 12.89 -12.94 12.84
N THR A 76 12.26 -12.38 11.80
CA THR A 76 12.69 -11.11 11.20
C THR A 76 12.38 -9.92 12.13
N THR A 77 11.22 -9.95 12.79
CA THR A 77 10.68 -8.78 13.52
C THR A 77 10.72 -8.91 15.03
N ARG A 78 10.81 -10.14 15.57
CA ARG A 78 10.65 -10.46 17.00
C ARG A 78 11.45 -9.55 17.92
N ASP A 79 12.74 -9.39 17.64
CA ASP A 79 13.68 -8.69 18.53
C ASP A 79 14.04 -7.27 18.06
N THR A 80 13.54 -6.85 16.89
CA THR A 80 13.90 -5.57 16.27
C THR A 80 12.74 -4.57 16.22
N LEU A 81 11.49 -5.05 16.25
CA LEU A 81 10.31 -4.19 16.16
C LEU A 81 9.87 -3.67 17.54
N TRP A 82 9.43 -2.41 17.60
CA TRP A 82 8.83 -1.86 18.81
C TRP A 82 7.37 -2.33 18.96
N TRP A 83 7.18 -3.47 19.62
CA TRP A 83 5.86 -4.11 19.79
C TRP A 83 4.92 -3.34 20.73
N SER A 84 3.62 -3.40 20.46
CA SER A 84 2.59 -2.77 21.31
C SER A 84 2.32 -3.52 22.63
N ASP A 85 2.63 -4.81 22.68
CA ASP A 85 2.46 -5.69 23.85
C ASP A 85 3.76 -5.85 24.68
N LYS A 86 4.79 -5.06 24.37
CA LYS A 86 6.08 -5.05 25.08
C LYS A 86 6.48 -3.63 25.48
N GLY A 87 7.11 -3.52 26.66
CA GLY A 87 7.61 -2.25 27.17
C GLY A 87 6.53 -1.31 27.68
N LYS A 88 6.90 -0.03 27.90
CA LYS A 88 6.03 0.98 28.53
C LYS A 88 5.35 1.93 27.54
N GLY A 89 5.78 1.94 26.28
CA GLY A 89 5.36 2.94 25.31
C GLY A 89 4.16 2.48 24.48
N LYS A 90 3.09 3.29 24.46
CA LYS A 90 1.89 3.03 23.65
C LYS A 90 2.17 3.23 22.16
N ASN A 91 1.87 2.22 21.35
CA ASN A 91 2.01 2.26 19.90
C ASN A 91 1.02 1.29 19.23
N ASP A 92 0.95 1.33 17.89
CA ASP A 92 -0.02 0.56 17.10
C ASP A 92 0.53 -0.75 16.52
N ASN A 93 1.77 -1.14 16.85
CA ASN A 93 2.46 -2.30 16.29
C ASN A 93 2.00 -3.60 16.97
N LYS A 94 0.75 -3.98 16.72
CA LYS A 94 0.14 -5.19 17.28
C LYS A 94 0.71 -6.45 16.61
N PRO A 95 1.11 -7.46 17.38
CA PRO A 95 1.64 -8.70 16.83
C PRO A 95 0.53 -9.50 16.10
N LEU A 96 0.92 -10.17 15.03
CA LEU A 96 0.10 -11.12 14.27
C LEU A 96 0.83 -12.46 14.21
N SER A 97 0.11 -13.56 14.29
CA SER A 97 0.68 -14.89 14.05
C SER A 97 0.81 -15.18 12.56
N GLN A 98 1.68 -16.14 12.21
CA GLN A 98 1.86 -16.55 10.81
C GLN A 98 0.60 -17.24 10.27
N GLU A 99 -0.14 -17.97 11.11
CA GLU A 99 -1.38 -18.64 10.74
C GLU A 99 -2.47 -17.63 10.37
N THR A 100 -2.69 -16.61 11.21
CA THR A 100 -3.66 -15.55 10.92
C THR A 100 -3.24 -14.75 9.70
N TRP A 101 -1.94 -14.49 9.53
CA TRP A 101 -1.42 -13.86 8.31
C TRP A 101 -1.77 -14.64 7.05
N GLN A 102 -1.57 -15.96 7.03
CA GLN A 102 -1.93 -16.77 5.86
C GLN A 102 -3.43 -16.74 5.57
N HIS A 103 -4.27 -16.74 6.61
CA HIS A 103 -5.72 -16.55 6.46
C HIS A 103 -6.05 -15.22 5.79
N LEU A 104 -5.51 -14.10 6.30
CA LEU A 104 -5.72 -12.77 5.73
C LEU A 104 -5.19 -12.67 4.29
N LYS A 105 -4.03 -13.26 4.00
CA LYS A 105 -3.47 -13.33 2.65
C LYS A 105 -4.38 -14.11 1.71
N GLY A 106 -4.95 -15.22 2.18
CA GLY A 106 -5.95 -16.01 1.45
C GLY A 106 -7.18 -15.18 1.06
N LEU A 107 -7.73 -14.38 1.99
CA LEU A 107 -8.87 -13.51 1.72
C LEU A 107 -8.57 -12.49 0.61
N VAL A 108 -7.45 -11.77 0.72
CA VAL A 108 -7.07 -10.74 -0.26
C VAL A 108 -6.74 -11.35 -1.63
N THR A 109 -6.00 -12.47 -1.66
CA THR A 109 -5.64 -13.11 -2.93
C THR A 109 -6.85 -13.74 -3.61
N HIS A 110 -7.78 -14.33 -2.86
CA HIS A 110 -9.07 -14.79 -3.39
C HIS A 110 -9.88 -13.61 -3.96
N GLN A 111 -9.96 -12.50 -3.22
CA GLN A 111 -10.63 -11.29 -3.67
C GLN A 111 -10.07 -10.74 -4.98
N LEU A 112 -8.75 -10.78 -5.18
CA LEU A 112 -8.09 -10.26 -6.38
C LEU A 112 -8.03 -11.27 -7.54
N SER A 113 -8.28 -12.55 -7.27
CA SER A 113 -8.28 -13.61 -8.29
C SER A 113 -9.48 -13.49 -9.23
N GLY A 114 -9.35 -13.95 -10.47
CA GLY A 114 -10.48 -13.94 -11.42
C GLY A 114 -10.85 -12.56 -11.97
N LYS A 115 -10.05 -11.52 -11.72
CA LYS A 115 -10.39 -10.13 -12.03
C LYS A 115 -9.42 -9.45 -12.99
N ARG A 116 -9.84 -8.29 -13.48
CA ARG A 116 -8.94 -7.29 -14.07
C ARG A 116 -8.24 -6.53 -12.96
N LEU A 117 -6.92 -6.42 -13.03
CA LEU A 117 -6.10 -5.81 -12.00
C LEU A 117 -5.28 -4.65 -12.55
N PHE A 118 -5.15 -3.61 -11.74
CA PHE A 118 -4.20 -2.52 -11.95
C PHE A 118 -2.93 -2.83 -11.16
N ILE A 119 -1.80 -2.80 -11.86
CA ILE A 119 -0.49 -3.03 -11.27
C ILE A 119 0.35 -1.79 -11.47
N VAL A 120 0.87 -1.24 -10.38
CA VAL A 120 1.74 -0.06 -10.41
C VAL A 120 3.06 -0.40 -9.74
N ASP A 121 4.13 -0.42 -10.53
CA ASP A 121 5.50 -0.47 -10.04
C ASP A 121 6.01 0.96 -9.82
N ALA A 122 6.49 1.25 -8.62
CA ALA A 122 6.96 2.56 -8.19
C ALA A 122 8.10 2.48 -7.16
N PHE A 123 8.77 3.61 -6.90
CA PHE A 123 9.80 3.69 -5.87
C PHE A 123 9.33 4.43 -4.62
N CYS A 124 9.77 3.95 -3.46
CA CYS A 124 9.66 4.64 -2.18
C CYS A 124 11.06 5.05 -1.69
N GLY A 125 11.36 6.35 -1.79
CA GLY A 125 12.70 6.92 -1.55
C GLY A 125 13.36 7.38 -2.84
N ALA A 126 13.97 8.56 -2.82
CA ALA A 126 14.54 9.19 -4.02
C ALA A 126 15.93 8.65 -4.38
N ASN A 127 16.70 8.18 -3.39
CA ASN A 127 18.06 7.70 -3.59
C ASN A 127 18.08 6.20 -3.95
N ALA A 128 18.77 5.83 -5.03
CA ALA A 128 18.78 4.48 -5.57
C ALA A 128 19.36 3.41 -4.62
N ASP A 129 20.27 3.80 -3.73
CA ASP A 129 20.95 2.94 -2.75
C ASP A 129 20.06 2.51 -1.56
N THR A 130 18.96 3.23 -1.35
CA THR A 130 18.13 3.12 -0.14
C THR A 130 16.64 3.05 -0.44
N ARG A 131 16.22 3.32 -1.68
CA ARG A 131 14.83 3.20 -2.12
C ARG A 131 14.34 1.76 -2.08
N LEU A 132 13.04 1.60 -1.84
CA LEU A 132 12.34 0.34 -2.09
C LEU A 132 11.66 0.39 -3.46
N SER A 133 11.81 -0.69 -4.21
CA SER A 133 10.98 -0.99 -5.39
C SER A 133 9.67 -1.60 -4.89
N VAL A 134 8.54 -0.92 -5.09
CA VAL A 134 7.24 -1.36 -4.56
C VAL A 134 6.29 -1.68 -5.71
N ARG A 135 5.65 -2.84 -5.65
CA ARG A 135 4.57 -3.24 -6.56
C ARG A 135 3.23 -3.15 -5.85
N PHE A 136 2.35 -2.32 -6.36
CA PHE A 136 0.97 -2.19 -5.89
C PHE A 136 0.03 -3.00 -6.78
N ILE A 137 -0.90 -3.72 -6.16
CA ILE A 137 -1.91 -4.55 -6.84
C ILE A 137 -3.29 -4.12 -6.34
N THR A 138 -4.14 -3.64 -7.24
CA THR A 138 -5.51 -3.18 -6.92
C THR A 138 -6.49 -3.68 -7.96
N GLU A 139 -7.76 -3.85 -7.59
CA GLU A 139 -8.86 -4.06 -8.56
C GLU A 139 -9.61 -2.76 -8.90
N VAL A 140 -9.25 -1.64 -8.28
CA VAL A 140 -9.91 -0.33 -8.42
C VAL A 140 -8.96 0.69 -9.03
N ALA A 141 -9.39 1.38 -10.09
CA ALA A 141 -8.56 2.32 -10.86
C ALA A 141 -8.03 3.49 -10.00
N TRP A 142 -8.91 4.14 -9.23
CA TRP A 142 -8.50 5.30 -8.43
C TRP A 142 -7.46 4.94 -7.36
N GLN A 143 -7.46 3.70 -6.86
CA GLN A 143 -6.44 3.24 -5.91
C GLN A 143 -5.06 3.15 -6.59
N ALA A 144 -5.01 2.69 -7.84
CA ALA A 144 -3.80 2.71 -8.66
C ALA A 144 -3.36 4.15 -8.97
N HIS A 145 -4.30 5.05 -9.26
CA HIS A 145 -4.02 6.47 -9.45
C HIS A 145 -3.42 7.12 -8.19
N PHE A 146 -3.98 6.81 -7.01
CA PHE A 146 -3.44 7.29 -5.74
C PHE A 146 -1.96 6.94 -5.59
N VAL A 147 -1.57 5.68 -5.81
CA VAL A 147 -0.15 5.28 -5.66
C VAL A 147 0.74 5.85 -6.77
N LYS A 148 0.21 6.06 -7.99
CA LYS A 148 0.94 6.76 -9.07
C LYS A 148 1.25 8.23 -8.72
N ASN A 149 0.39 8.87 -7.93
CA ASN A 149 0.60 10.24 -7.43
C ASN A 149 1.56 10.28 -6.25
N MET A 150 1.41 9.34 -5.30
CA MET A 150 2.10 9.42 -4.01
C MET A 150 3.52 8.85 -4.01
N PHE A 151 3.87 7.98 -4.95
CA PHE A 151 5.17 7.35 -5.06
C PHE A 151 5.96 7.85 -6.27
N ILE A 152 7.28 7.64 -6.26
CA ILE A 152 8.15 8.07 -7.36
C ILE A 152 7.91 7.15 -8.55
N ARG A 153 7.56 7.75 -9.69
CA ARG A 153 7.30 7.04 -10.94
C ARG A 153 8.63 6.68 -11.59
N PRO A 154 8.91 5.39 -11.84
CA PRO A 154 10.08 4.97 -12.59
C PRO A 154 10.00 5.47 -14.04
N THR A 155 11.15 5.67 -14.69
CA THR A 155 11.20 5.84 -16.15
C THR A 155 10.93 4.51 -16.86
N ASP A 156 10.67 4.53 -18.16
CA ASP A 156 10.50 3.31 -18.95
C ASP A 156 11.73 2.41 -18.85
N GLU A 157 12.94 2.98 -18.85
CA GLU A 157 14.20 2.23 -18.69
C GLU A 157 14.32 1.61 -17.29
N GLU A 158 13.89 2.31 -16.24
CA GLU A 158 13.90 1.77 -14.87
C GLU A 158 12.84 0.69 -14.66
N LEU A 159 11.77 0.69 -15.48
CA LEU A 159 10.79 -0.39 -15.48
C LEU A 159 11.39 -1.66 -16.08
N VAL A 160 12.29 -1.57 -17.07
CA VAL A 160 12.94 -2.75 -17.64
C VAL A 160 13.71 -3.51 -16.55
N GLY A 161 13.23 -4.71 -16.22
CA GLY A 161 13.85 -5.53 -15.18
C GLY A 161 13.57 -5.07 -13.76
N PHE A 162 12.52 -4.27 -13.54
CA PHE A 162 12.04 -3.88 -12.21
C PHE A 162 11.79 -5.12 -11.34
N LYS A 163 12.42 -5.16 -10.17
CA LYS A 163 12.27 -6.23 -9.17
C LYS A 163 11.69 -5.64 -7.90
N PRO A 164 10.46 -6.01 -7.51
CA PRO A 164 9.86 -5.46 -6.29
C PRO A 164 10.59 -5.99 -5.05
N ASP A 165 10.99 -5.07 -4.18
CA ASP A 165 11.44 -5.35 -2.82
C ASP A 165 10.26 -5.58 -1.87
N PHE A 166 9.10 -4.99 -2.18
CA PHE A 166 7.89 -5.09 -1.38
C PHE A 166 6.62 -5.10 -2.25
N ILE A 167 5.63 -5.89 -1.85
CA ILE A 167 4.32 -5.95 -2.53
C ILE A 167 3.25 -5.36 -1.63
N VAL A 168 2.35 -4.56 -2.20
CA VAL A 168 1.16 -4.04 -1.51
C VAL A 168 -0.07 -4.54 -2.24
N MET A 169 -0.86 -5.40 -1.60
CA MET A 169 -2.10 -5.94 -2.14
C MET A 169 -3.30 -5.26 -1.49
N ASN A 170 -4.07 -4.54 -2.29
CA ASN A 170 -5.25 -3.82 -1.83
C ASN A 170 -6.53 -4.60 -2.18
N GLY A 171 -7.04 -5.33 -1.20
CA GLY A 171 -8.31 -6.05 -1.24
C GLY A 171 -9.38 -5.34 -0.42
N ALA A 172 -9.51 -4.01 -0.52
CA ALA A 172 -10.49 -3.21 0.24
C ALA A 172 -11.93 -3.75 0.20
N LYS A 173 -12.30 -4.49 -0.86
CA LYS A 173 -13.61 -5.12 -1.02
C LYS A 173 -13.83 -6.40 -0.20
N CYS A 174 -12.78 -7.04 0.33
CA CYS A 174 -12.94 -8.18 1.23
C CYS A 174 -12.79 -7.75 2.69
N THR A 175 -13.45 -8.46 3.59
CA THR A 175 -13.29 -8.34 5.04
C THR A 175 -12.96 -9.71 5.63
N ASN A 176 -12.53 -9.74 6.89
CA ASN A 176 -12.26 -10.98 7.62
C ASN A 176 -13.44 -11.34 8.54
N PRO A 177 -14.30 -12.30 8.17
CA PRO A 177 -15.42 -12.70 9.01
C PRO A 177 -15.01 -13.42 10.31
N GLN A 178 -13.79 -13.98 10.39
CA GLN A 178 -13.27 -14.72 11.57
C GLN A 178 -12.49 -13.83 12.55
N TRP A 179 -12.65 -12.50 12.46
CA TRP A 179 -11.83 -11.56 13.21
C TRP A 179 -11.96 -11.71 14.73
N LYS A 180 -13.15 -12.06 15.23
CA LYS A 180 -13.41 -12.24 16.67
C LYS A 180 -12.69 -13.47 17.20
N GLU A 181 -12.79 -14.58 16.49
CA GLU A 181 -12.17 -15.86 16.82
C GLU A 181 -10.64 -15.76 16.78
N GLN A 182 -10.12 -14.91 15.90
CA GLN A 182 -8.68 -14.64 15.75
C GLN A 182 -8.15 -13.55 16.70
N GLY A 183 -9.01 -12.93 17.51
CA GLY A 183 -8.62 -11.88 18.46
C GLY A 183 -8.19 -10.55 17.81
N LEU A 184 -8.67 -10.27 16.60
CA LEU A 184 -8.44 -9.00 15.91
C LEU A 184 -9.46 -7.94 16.40
N ASN A 185 -9.25 -6.69 16.02
CA ASN A 185 -10.04 -5.54 16.47
C ASN A 185 -11.37 -5.42 15.71
N SER A 186 -11.36 -5.70 14.42
CA SER A 186 -12.53 -5.66 13.54
C SER A 186 -12.36 -6.58 12.35
N GLU A 187 -13.36 -6.64 11.48
CA GLU A 187 -13.29 -7.36 10.20
C GLU A 187 -12.29 -6.73 9.21
N ASN A 188 -11.83 -5.50 9.47
CA ASN A 188 -10.86 -4.78 8.65
C ASN A 188 -9.44 -5.09 9.10
N PHE A 189 -8.47 -4.97 8.20
CA PHE A 189 -7.08 -5.21 8.53
C PHE A 189 -6.12 -4.43 7.62
N VAL A 190 -5.05 -3.95 8.22
CA VAL A 190 -3.84 -3.45 7.54
C VAL A 190 -2.66 -4.24 8.10
N ALA A 191 -2.29 -5.33 7.43
CA ALA A 191 -1.34 -6.31 7.93
C ALA A 191 -0.01 -6.25 7.17
N PHE A 192 1.10 -6.45 7.88
CA PHE A 192 2.46 -6.44 7.32
C PHE A 192 3.19 -7.74 7.67
N ASN A 193 3.87 -8.32 6.68
CA ASN A 193 4.83 -9.41 6.89
C ASN A 193 6.17 -9.00 6.27
N LEU A 194 7.20 -8.87 7.10
CA LEU A 194 8.53 -8.40 6.67
C LEU A 194 9.40 -9.54 6.12
N THR A 195 9.08 -10.80 6.45
CA THR A 195 9.72 -11.98 5.87
C THR A 195 9.23 -12.19 4.43
N GLU A 196 7.92 -12.15 4.21
CA GLU A 196 7.35 -12.22 2.86
C GLU A 196 7.47 -10.90 2.08
N ARG A 197 7.72 -9.79 2.78
CA ARG A 197 7.78 -8.42 2.24
C ARG A 197 6.47 -8.00 1.56
N ILE A 198 5.37 -8.21 2.27
CA ILE A 198 4.02 -7.94 1.77
C ILE A 198 3.23 -7.08 2.78
N GLN A 199 2.46 -6.14 2.25
CA GLN A 199 1.36 -5.46 2.96
C GLN A 199 0.03 -5.93 2.39
N LEU A 200 -0.92 -6.21 3.27
CA LEU A 200 -2.32 -6.51 2.94
C LEU A 200 -3.23 -5.41 3.48
N ILE A 201 -4.20 -5.01 2.67
CA ILE A 201 -5.26 -4.08 3.06
C ILE A 201 -6.61 -4.76 2.77
N GLY A 202 -7.47 -4.86 3.78
CA GLY A 202 -8.83 -5.39 3.68
C GLY A 202 -9.85 -4.51 4.39
N GLY A 203 -11.03 -4.37 3.79
CA GLY A 203 -12.18 -3.60 4.27
C GLY A 203 -12.05 -2.09 4.11
N THR A 204 -10.91 -1.51 4.51
CA THR A 204 -10.69 -0.06 4.43
C THR A 204 -10.39 0.41 3.02
N TRP A 205 -11.12 1.44 2.58
CA TRP A 205 -10.90 2.14 1.31
C TRP A 205 -10.02 3.38 1.47
N TYR A 206 -9.51 3.68 2.67
CA TYR A 206 -8.72 4.90 2.86
C TYR A 206 -7.35 4.80 2.17
N GLY A 207 -7.14 5.57 1.10
CA GLY A 207 -5.90 5.52 0.31
C GLY A 207 -4.62 5.77 1.11
N GLY A 208 -4.71 6.54 2.21
CA GLY A 208 -3.58 6.80 3.09
C GLY A 208 -2.93 5.55 3.69
N GLU A 209 -3.63 4.42 3.77
CA GLU A 209 -3.05 3.14 4.26
C GLU A 209 -1.97 2.59 3.32
N MET A 210 -2.08 2.80 2.00
CA MET A 210 -1.04 2.40 1.04
C MET A 210 0.23 3.25 1.21
N LYS A 211 0.08 4.56 1.45
CA LYS A 211 1.21 5.48 1.67
C LYS A 211 1.87 5.24 3.04
N LYS A 212 1.07 5.24 4.11
CA LYS A 212 1.59 5.16 5.48
C LYS A 212 2.10 3.77 5.83
N GLY A 213 1.63 2.73 5.15
CA GLY A 213 2.23 1.40 5.23
C GLY A 213 3.69 1.41 4.78
N MET A 214 3.98 1.88 3.57
CA MET A 214 5.37 1.97 3.09
C MET A 214 6.22 2.93 3.90
N PHE A 215 5.65 4.05 4.37
CA PHE A 215 6.35 4.92 5.31
C PHE A 215 6.74 4.19 6.61
N SER A 216 5.90 3.29 7.11
CA SER A 216 6.22 2.46 8.29
C SER A 216 7.34 1.47 8.00
N VAL A 217 7.39 0.88 6.80
CA VAL A 217 8.49 0.01 6.37
C VAL A 217 9.81 0.79 6.27
N MET A 218 9.80 2.00 5.70
CA MET A 218 10.99 2.87 5.66
C MET A 218 11.46 3.27 7.07
N ASN A 219 10.53 3.56 7.99
CA ASN A 219 10.85 3.85 9.40
C ASN A 219 11.46 2.66 10.14
N TYR A 220 11.26 1.43 9.66
CA TYR A 220 11.93 0.25 10.19
C TYR A 220 13.31 0.07 9.56
N LEU A 221 13.41 0.12 8.23
CA LEU A 221 14.64 -0.24 7.51
C LEU A 221 15.74 0.81 7.56
N LEU A 222 15.40 2.11 7.43
CA LEU A 222 16.42 3.17 7.33
C LEU A 222 17.19 3.39 8.64
N PRO A 223 16.54 3.46 9.82
CA PRO A 223 17.27 3.66 11.08
C PRO A 223 18.24 2.52 11.41
N LEU A 224 17.94 1.28 10.99
CA LEU A 224 18.86 0.14 11.13
C LEU A 224 20.16 0.31 10.31
N LYS A 225 20.15 1.20 9.31
CA LYS A 225 21.32 1.59 8.52
C LYS A 225 21.91 2.94 8.96
N GLY A 226 21.47 3.50 10.08
CA GLY A 226 21.91 4.81 10.56
C GLY A 226 21.34 6.00 9.79
N ILE A 227 20.28 5.80 8.98
CA ILE A 227 19.63 6.87 8.20
C ILE A 227 18.35 7.31 8.91
N ALA A 228 18.21 8.62 9.14
CA ALA A 228 17.01 9.17 9.74
C ALA A 228 15.80 9.02 8.79
N SER A 229 14.70 8.45 9.29
CA SER A 229 13.41 8.41 8.59
C SER A 229 12.43 9.31 9.33
N MET A 230 11.96 10.36 8.66
CA MET A 230 11.32 11.50 9.32
C MET A 230 9.89 11.72 8.83
N HIS A 231 8.98 12.03 9.76
CA HIS A 231 7.66 12.53 9.43
C HIS A 231 7.68 14.07 9.44
N CYS A 232 8.17 14.64 8.34
CA CYS A 232 8.29 16.08 8.15
C CYS A 232 7.97 16.48 6.71
N SER A 233 7.72 17.76 6.49
CA SER A 233 7.97 18.38 5.19
C SER A 233 9.39 18.97 5.15
N ALA A 234 9.88 19.25 3.94
CA ALA A 234 11.17 19.91 3.74
C ALA A 234 11.09 20.87 2.56
N ASN A 235 11.89 21.94 2.60
CA ASN A 235 12.12 22.85 1.49
C ASN A 235 13.57 23.35 1.50
N VAL A 236 13.94 24.07 0.43
CA VAL A 236 15.29 24.61 0.25
C VAL A 236 15.20 26.05 -0.22
N GLY A 237 15.98 26.94 0.41
CA GLY A 237 16.12 28.32 -0.01
C GLY A 237 16.98 28.46 -1.28
N GLU A 238 16.95 29.62 -1.93
CA GLU A 238 17.75 29.89 -3.14
C GLU A 238 19.28 29.73 -2.89
N LYS A 239 19.72 29.83 -1.63
CA LYS A 239 21.12 29.66 -1.23
C LYS A 239 21.49 28.21 -0.88
N GLY A 240 20.56 27.26 -1.01
CA GLY A 240 20.79 25.85 -0.69
C GLY A 240 20.58 25.49 0.79
N ASP A 241 20.08 26.41 1.61
CA ASP A 241 19.74 26.17 3.01
C ASP A 241 18.46 25.32 3.13
N VAL A 242 18.59 24.13 3.72
CA VAL A 242 17.50 23.17 3.87
C VAL A 242 16.85 23.31 5.24
N ALA A 243 15.52 23.37 5.26
CA ALA A 243 14.72 23.33 6.48
C ALA A 243 13.82 22.08 6.51
N VAL A 244 13.64 21.50 7.70
CA VAL A 244 12.73 20.37 7.96
C VAL A 244 11.68 20.76 9.00
N PHE A 245 10.42 20.43 8.74
CA PHE A 245 9.29 20.84 9.57
C PHE A 245 8.54 19.59 10.07
N PHE A 246 8.73 19.25 11.34
CA PHE A 246 8.04 18.11 11.96
C PHE A 246 6.62 18.50 12.36
N GLY A 247 5.68 17.55 12.20
CA GLY A 247 4.30 17.75 12.58
C GLY A 247 3.48 16.47 12.52
N VAL A 248 2.36 16.46 13.23
CA VAL A 248 1.33 15.42 13.11
C VAL A 248 0.26 15.95 12.16
N VAL A 249 -0.29 15.09 11.30
CA VAL A 249 -1.52 15.42 10.59
C VAL A 249 -2.65 15.39 11.61
N SER A 250 -2.99 16.55 12.16
CA SER A 250 -4.19 16.75 12.98
C SER A 250 -5.36 17.03 12.04
N LEU A 251 -5.84 16.00 11.35
CA LEU A 251 -7.19 16.02 10.81
C LEU A 251 -8.05 15.33 11.88
N VAL A 252 -8.65 16.18 12.72
CA VAL A 252 -9.74 15.83 13.64
C VAL A 252 -11.01 15.69 12.82
#